data_AF-A0A1A8XWY9-F1
#
_entry.id   AF-A0A1A8XWY9-F1
#
_cell.length_a   1.000
_cell.length_b   1.000
_cell.length_c   1.000
_cell.angle_alpha   90.00
_cell.angle_beta   90.00
_cell.angle_gamma   90.00
#
_symmetry.space_group_name_H-M   'P 1'
#
loop_
_entity.id
_entity.type
_entity.pdbx_description
1 polymer ?
#
loop_
_entity_poly.entity_id
_entity_poly.type
_entity_poly.pdbx_seq_one_letter_code
_entity_poly.pdbx_strand_id
1 'polypeptide(L)'
;MNKLGIAGSSGSACTSGSLEPSHVMRAMGIPYTAAHGTIRFSLSRFNTEAEIDRVIAGVPPIIAQLRKLSPYWSDSGDSAGKSGPAVKPEGAFAPTYA
;
A
#
# COMPACT_ATOMS: atom_id res chain seq x y z
N MET A 1 8.95 -3.40 7.73
CA MET A 1 8.39 -2.53 8.79
C MET A 1 8.77 -3.02 10.18
N ASN A 2 8.39 -4.23 10.61
CA ASN A 2 8.70 -4.73 11.96
C ASN A 2 10.20 -4.67 12.32
N LYS A 3 11.10 -4.97 11.37
CA LYS A 3 12.56 -4.83 11.57
C LYS A 3 13.03 -3.40 11.91
N LEU A 4 12.23 -2.38 11.58
CA LEU A 4 12.47 -0.97 11.91
C LEU A 4 11.70 -0.52 13.16
N GLY A 5 11.04 -1.44 13.87
CA GLY A 5 10.19 -1.14 15.02
C GLY A 5 8.87 -0.43 14.66
N ILE A 6 8.41 -0.53 13.41
CA ILE A 6 7.17 0.10 12.95
C ILE A 6 6.05 -0.94 12.93
N ALA A 7 5.00 -0.71 13.72
CA ALA A 7 3.77 -1.50 13.73
C ALA A 7 2.75 -0.95 12.72
N GLY A 8 2.01 -1.86 12.09
CA GLY A 8 0.93 -1.56 11.16
C GLY A 8 0.11 -2.82 10.89
N SER A 9 -1.07 -2.67 10.32
CA SER A 9 -1.94 -3.79 9.96
C SER A 9 -1.99 -3.93 8.44
N SER A 10 -1.92 -5.17 7.93
CA SER A 10 -2.21 -5.46 6.52
C SER A 10 -3.73 -5.59 6.33
N GLY A 11 -4.31 -4.88 5.37
CA GLY A 11 -5.75 -4.92 5.09
C GLY A 11 -6.61 -3.92 5.87
N SER A 12 -7.91 -3.83 5.51
CA SER A 12 -8.83 -2.84 6.09
C SER A 12 -9.27 -3.12 7.53
N ALA A 13 -9.26 -4.38 7.99
CA ALA A 13 -9.42 -4.72 9.42
C ALA A 13 -9.35 -6.23 9.72
N CYS A 14 -9.70 -7.12 8.79
CA CYS A 14 -9.88 -8.53 9.11
C CYS A 14 -9.46 -9.42 7.93
N THR A 15 -8.41 -10.22 8.09
CA THR A 15 -8.24 -11.41 7.24
C THR A 15 -9.24 -12.46 7.75
N SER A 16 -10.51 -12.39 7.34
CA SER A 16 -11.54 -13.39 7.69
C SER A 16 -11.40 -14.69 6.86
N GLY A 17 -10.19 -15.02 6.41
CA GLY A 17 -9.91 -16.20 5.57
C GLY A 17 -10.29 -16.08 4.09
N SER A 18 -10.78 -14.93 3.61
CA SER A 18 -11.11 -14.72 2.20
C SER A 18 -9.95 -14.06 1.44
N LEU A 19 -9.65 -14.58 0.25
CA LEU A 19 -8.72 -14.01 -0.74
C LEU A 19 -9.29 -12.76 -1.44
N GLU A 20 -10.55 -12.40 -1.16
CA GLU A 20 -11.20 -11.29 -1.84
C GLU A 20 -10.84 -9.94 -1.20
N PRO A 21 -10.41 -8.94 -2.00
CA PRO A 21 -10.17 -7.59 -1.49
C PRO A 21 -11.38 -6.97 -0.80
N SER A 22 -11.11 -6.13 0.20
CA SER A 22 -12.12 -5.38 0.94
C SER A 22 -13.12 -4.66 0.03
N HIS A 23 -14.40 -4.75 0.37
CA HIS A 23 -15.48 -4.06 -0.36
C HIS A 23 -15.26 -2.53 -0.39
N VAL A 24 -14.65 -1.95 0.65
CA VAL A 24 -14.30 -0.52 0.70
C VAL A 24 -13.25 -0.18 -0.36
N MET A 25 -12.24 -1.01 -0.52
CA MET A 25 -11.19 -0.79 -1.51
C MET A 25 -11.71 -0.86 -2.95
N ARG A 26 -12.64 -1.79 -3.21
CA ARG A 26 -13.33 -1.88 -4.50
C ARG A 26 -14.15 -0.62 -4.77
N ALA A 27 -14.89 -0.14 -3.77
CA ALA A 27 -15.70 1.08 -3.88
C ALA A 27 -14.84 2.33 -4.12
N MET A 28 -13.62 2.37 -3.57
CA MET A 28 -12.64 3.44 -3.84
C MET A 28 -11.98 3.34 -5.23
N GLY A 29 -12.32 2.34 -6.05
CA GLY A 29 -11.76 2.17 -7.38
C GLY A 29 -10.28 1.74 -7.38
N ILE A 30 -9.77 1.21 -6.25
CA ILE A 30 -8.39 0.74 -6.19
C ILE A 30 -8.25 -0.52 -7.06
N PRO A 31 -7.25 -0.58 -7.97
CA PRO A 31 -7.02 -1.76 -8.80
C PRO A 31 -6.86 -3.02 -7.96
N TYR A 32 -7.44 -4.14 -8.41
CA TYR A 32 -7.38 -5.43 -7.71
C TYR A 32 -5.94 -5.84 -7.37
N THR A 33 -5.01 -5.64 -8.32
CA THR A 33 -3.57 -5.93 -8.18
C THR A 33 -2.90 -5.10 -7.07
N ALA A 34 -3.45 -3.93 -6.74
CA ALA A 34 -2.96 -3.04 -5.69
C ALA A 34 -3.69 -3.22 -4.36
N ALA A 35 -4.93 -3.73 -4.38
CA ALA A 35 -5.77 -3.83 -3.18
C ALA A 35 -5.22 -4.76 -2.09
N HIS A 36 -4.49 -5.81 -2.51
CA HIS A 36 -3.81 -6.75 -1.61
C HIS A 36 -2.61 -6.13 -0.86
N GLY A 37 -2.05 -5.04 -1.37
CA GLY A 37 -0.88 -4.36 -0.80
C GLY A 37 -1.20 -3.33 0.27
N THR A 38 -2.38 -3.37 0.89
CA THR A 38 -2.80 -2.33 1.83
C THR A 38 -2.16 -2.41 3.20
N ILE A 39 -1.85 -1.23 3.73
CA ILE A 39 -1.29 -1.04 5.07
C ILE A 39 -2.12 0.02 5.77
N ARG A 40 -2.61 -0.28 6.97
CA ARG A 40 -3.33 0.64 7.85
C ARG A 40 -2.45 1.03 9.03
N PHE A 41 -2.24 2.33 9.19
CA PHE A 41 -1.70 2.92 10.41
C PHE A 41 -2.84 3.49 11.25
N SER A 42 -2.82 3.19 12.54
CA SER A 42 -3.79 3.72 13.51
C SER A 42 -3.00 4.45 14.58
N LEU A 43 -3.19 5.76 14.66
CA LEU A 43 -2.49 6.62 15.60
C LEU A 43 -3.27 6.73 16.91
N SER A 44 -2.57 7.09 17.98
CA SER A 44 -3.09 7.36 19.31
C SER A 44 -2.48 8.64 19.87
N ARG A 45 -3.05 9.14 20.98
CA ARG A 45 -2.49 10.29 21.71
C ARG A 45 -1.08 10.09 22.26
N PHE A 46 -0.58 8.85 22.25
CA PHE A 46 0.75 8.51 22.74
C PHE A 46 1.81 8.53 21.63
N ASN A 47 1.39 8.70 20.37
CA ASN A 47 2.34 8.81 19.28
C ASN A 47 3.05 10.16 19.29
N THR A 48 4.30 10.17 18.87
CA THR A 48 5.14 11.37 18.79
C THR A 48 5.47 11.72 17.34
N GLU A 49 5.78 12.99 17.08
CA GLU A 49 6.20 13.46 15.75
C GLU A 49 7.45 12.71 15.25
N ALA A 50 8.41 12.46 16.14
CA ALA A 50 9.61 11.67 15.82
C ALA A 50 9.31 10.22 15.39
N GLU A 51 8.23 9.62 15.91
CA GLU A 51 7.78 8.30 15.43
C GLU A 51 7.18 8.39 14.03
N ILE A 52 6.44 9.46 13.73
CA ILE A 52 5.91 9.72 12.39
C ILE A 52 7.04 9.93 11.39
N ASP A 53 8.06 10.73 11.73
CA ASP A 53 9.24 10.95 10.90
C ASP A 53 9.97 9.64 10.59
N ARG A 54 10.08 8.75 11.59
CA ARG A 54 10.65 7.41 11.38
C ARG A 54 9.85 6.59 10.38
N VAL A 55 8.52 6.66 10.44
CA VAL A 55 7.63 5.97 9.49
C VAL A 55 7.80 6.53 8.09
N ILE A 56 7.80 7.86 7.94
CA ILE A 56 7.97 8.56 6.65
C ILE A 56 9.35 8.27 6.05
N ALA A 57 10.40 8.17 6.86
CA ALA A 57 11.73 7.82 6.38
C ALA A 57 11.84 6.34 5.99
N GLY A 58 11.21 5.43 6.75
CA GLY A 58 11.40 3.99 6.59
C GLY A 58 10.47 3.30 5.59
N VAL A 59 9.22 3.72 5.47
CA VAL A 59 8.20 3.01 4.69
C VAL A 59 8.36 3.21 3.16
N PRO A 60 8.55 4.43 2.63
CA PRO A 60 8.73 4.65 1.20
C PRO A 60 9.86 3.83 0.55
N PRO A 61 11.09 3.74 1.10
CA PRO A 61 12.15 2.94 0.48
C PRO A 61 11.83 1.43 0.50
N ILE A 62 11.16 0.94 1.54
CA ILE A 62 10.67 -0.46 1.59
C ILE A 62 9.68 -0.70 0.43
N ILE A 63 8.71 0.19 0.25
CA ILE A 63 7.72 0.08 -0.83
C ILE A 63 8.41 0.13 -2.20
N ALA A 64 9.35 1.04 -2.40
CA ALA A 64 10.11 1.16 -3.65
C ALA A 64 10.88 -0.13 -3.97
N GLN A 65 11.52 -0.75 -2.97
CA GLN A 65 12.20 -2.02 -3.14
C GLN A 65 11.23 -3.16 -3.49
N LEU A 66 10.10 -3.27 -2.79
CA LEU A 66 9.10 -4.31 -3.05
C LEU A 66 8.47 -4.18 -4.45
N ARG A 67 8.24 -2.96 -4.92
CA ARG A 67 7.71 -2.69 -6.27
C ARG A 67 8.67 -3.16 -7.36
N LYS A 68 9.99 -2.95 -7.19
CA LYS A 68 11.02 -3.44 -8.14
C LYS A 68 11.02 -4.97 -8.29
N LEU A 69 10.62 -5.69 -7.25
CA LEU A 69 10.56 -7.15 -7.24
C LEU A 69 9.21 -7.68 -7.75
N SER A 70 8.20 -6.83 -7.89
CA SER A 70 6.85 -7.24 -8.23
C SER A 70 6.66 -7.29 -9.75
N PRO A 71 6.19 -8.42 -10.32
CA PRO A 71 5.89 -8.54 -11.74
C PRO A 71 4.71 -7.66 -12.19
N TYR A 72 3.95 -7.09 -11.24
CA TYR A 72 2.82 -6.20 -11.51
C TYR A 72 3.19 -4.71 -11.57
N TRP A 73 4.45 -4.38 -11.26
CA TRP A 73 4.96 -3.00 -11.16
C TRP A 73 6.13 -2.69 -12.12
N SER A 74 6.50 -3.62 -13.02
CA SER A 74 7.57 -3.43 -14.01
C SER A 74 7.10 -2.72 -15.28
N ASP A 75 7.95 -1.85 -15.86
CA ASP A 75 7.76 -1.14 -17.14
C ASP A 75 7.85 -2.05 -18.39
N SER A 76 8.24 -3.32 -18.23
CA SER A 76 8.31 -4.29 -19.32
C SER A 76 6.91 -4.74 -19.71
N GLY A 77 6.42 -4.23 -20.85
CA GLY A 77 5.07 -4.41 -21.38
C GLY A 77 4.65 -5.83 -21.82
N ASP A 78 5.14 -6.89 -21.18
CA ASP A 78 4.94 -8.29 -21.62
C ASP A 78 4.21 -9.21 -20.63
N SER A 79 3.57 -8.66 -19.59
CA SER A 79 2.76 -9.47 -18.67
C SER A 79 1.28 -9.40 -19.04
N ALA A 80 0.76 -10.51 -19.56
CA ALA A 80 -0.65 -10.74 -19.86
C ALA A 80 -1.56 -10.32 -18.68
N GLY A 81 -2.46 -9.37 -18.92
CA GLY A 81 -3.48 -8.92 -17.96
C GLY A 81 -3.29 -7.49 -17.46
N LYS A 82 -3.60 -6.51 -18.32
CA LYS A 82 -3.59 -5.07 -18.03
C LYS A 82 -4.46 -4.70 -16.81
N SER A 83 -3.88 -4.57 -15.63
CA SER A 83 -4.51 -3.90 -14.48
C SER A 83 -3.54 -3.52 -13.34
N GLY A 84 -2.23 -3.47 -13.61
CA GLY A 84 -1.27 -2.90 -12.66
C GLY A 84 -1.37 -1.37 -12.66
N PRO A 85 -1.09 -0.67 -11.54
CA PRO A 85 -1.00 0.79 -11.48
C PRO A 85 0.18 1.37 -12.30
N ALA A 86 0.90 0.52 -13.04
CA ALA A 86 2.06 0.84 -13.87
C ALA A 86 1.83 1.94 -14.91
N VAL A 87 0.57 2.22 -15.27
CA VAL A 87 0.27 3.26 -16.29
C VAL A 87 0.38 4.70 -15.74
N LYS A 88 0.40 4.90 -14.41
CA LYS A 88 0.66 6.19 -13.70
C LYS A 88 0.59 5.96 -12.18
N PRO A 89 1.66 5.51 -11.52
CA PRO A 89 1.60 5.18 -10.10
C PRO A 89 1.32 6.39 -9.21
N GLU A 90 1.82 7.57 -9.57
CA GLU A 90 1.49 8.86 -8.94
C GLU A 90 0.03 9.31 -9.14
N GLY A 91 -0.65 8.85 -10.19
CA GLY A 91 -2.07 9.15 -10.44
C GLY A 91 -3.05 8.17 -9.77
N ALA A 92 -2.57 7.00 -9.34
CA ALA A 92 -3.40 5.96 -8.75
C ALA A 92 -3.85 6.27 -7.32
N PHE A 93 -3.16 7.19 -6.63
CA PHE A 93 -3.52 7.66 -5.31
C PHE A 93 -3.14 9.14 -5.17
N ALA A 94 -4.05 10.01 -5.63
CA ALA A 94 -3.96 11.46 -5.49
C ALA A 94 -5.06 11.97 -4.54
N PRO A 95 -4.96 11.67 -3.22
CA PRO A 95 -5.93 12.17 -2.26
C PRO A 95 -5.86 13.69 -2.19
N THR A 96 -7.00 14.34 -2.42
CA THR A 96 -7.17 15.76 -2.10
C THR A 96 -7.29 15.87 -0.59
N TYR A 97 -6.22 16.31 0.07
CA TYR A 97 -6.29 16.69 1.48
C TYR A 97 -6.95 18.07 1.55
N ALA A 98 -8.03 18.17 2.32
CA ALA A 98 -8.71 19.44 2.60
C ALA A 98 -7.92 20.28 3.61
#